data_AF-A0A151ESE1-F1
#
_entry.id   AF-A0A151ESE1-F1
#
_cell.length_a   1.000
_cell.length_b   1.000
_cell.length_c   1.000
_cell.angle_alpha   90.00
_cell.angle_beta   90.00
_cell.angle_gamma   90.00
#
_symmetry.space_group_name_H-M   'P 1'
#
loop_
_entity.id
_entity.type
_entity.pdbx_description
1 polymer ?
#
loop_
_entity_poly.entity_id
_entity_poly.type
_entity_poly.pdbx_seq_one_letter_code
_entity_poly.pdbx_strand_id
1 'polypeptide(L)' 'MEIELPDEVERKLDEIADGANLPLETAIQYILGQFVGNPGGAIYAGTWRRAKGMRYVVQWPFLSGFVKLKEDEVVRRE' A
#
# COMPACT_ATOMS: atom_id res chain seq x y z
N MET A 1 -1.69 -15.27 -4.19
CA MET A 1 -0.72 -14.56 -5.06
C MET A 1 0.44 -14.21 -4.17
N GLU A 2 1.66 -14.57 -4.56
CA GLU A 2 2.88 -14.28 -3.81
C GLU A 2 3.63 -13.16 -4.55
N ILE A 3 4.03 -12.11 -3.84
CA ILE A 3 4.75 -10.96 -4.40
C ILE A 3 6.07 -10.86 -3.65
N GLU A 4 7.17 -10.96 -4.39
CA GLU A 4 8.50 -10.69 -3.85
C GLU A 4 8.74 -9.18 -3.81
N LEU A 5 9.08 -8.67 -2.63
CA LEU A 5 9.41 -7.26 -2.43
C LEU A 5 10.92 -7.11 -2.22
N PRO A 6 11.57 -6.05 -2.75
CA PRO A 6 12.93 -5.73 -2.36
C PRO A 6 13.02 -5.45 -0.86
N ASP A 7 14.10 -5.87 -0.20
CA ASP A 7 14.31 -5.72 1.26
C ASP A 7 14.06 -4.28 1.76
N GLU A 8 14.45 -3.27 0.99
CA GLU A 8 14.23 -1.87 1.36
C GLU A 8 12.74 -1.51 1.43
N VAL A 9 11.95 -2.05 0.51
CA VAL A 9 10.49 -1.84 0.45
C VAL A 9 9.82 -2.56 1.61
N GLU A 10 10.20 -3.82 1.86
CA GLU A 10 9.68 -4.61 2.97
C GLU A 10 9.94 -3.93 4.31
N ARG A 11 11.17 -3.47 4.55
CA ARG A 11 11.53 -2.73 5.77
C ARG A 11 10.69 -1.48 5.99
N LYS A 12 10.44 -0.70 4.93
CA LYS A 12 9.59 0.51 5.03
C LYS A 12 8.13 0.16 5.33
N LEU A 13 7.63 -0.95 4.79
CA LEU A 13 6.28 -1.42 5.10
C LEU A 13 6.18 -1.93 6.53
N ASP A 14 7.23 -2.58 7.04
CA ASP A 14 7.30 -3.03 8.44
C ASP A 14 7.34 -1.83 9.42
N GLU A 15 8.11 -0.78 9.11
CA GLU A 15 8.09 0.48 9.89
C GLU A 15 6.69 1.12 9.94
N ILE A 16 5.95 1.09 8.83
CA ILE A 16 4.55 1.57 8.78
C ILE A 16 3.64 0.67 9.62
N ALA A 17 3.79 -0.65 9.51
CA ALA A 17 3.00 -1.62 10.25
C ALA A 17 3.24 -1.49 11.77
N ASP A 18 4.48 -1.34 12.19
CA ASP A 18 4.88 -1.08 13.57
C ASP A 18 4.28 0.21 14.10
N GLY A 19 4.37 1.31 13.34
CA GLY A 19 3.76 2.59 13.71
C GLY A 19 2.24 2.52 13.86
N ALA A 20 1.59 1.59 13.17
CA ALA A 20 0.16 1.34 13.25
C ALA A 20 -0.23 0.22 14.25
N ASN A 21 0.74 -0.45 14.88
CA ASN A 21 0.57 -1.64 15.71
C ASN A 21 -0.23 -2.76 14.99
N LEU A 22 0.12 -3.02 13.73
CA LEU A 22 -0.50 -4.06 12.91
C LEU A 22 0.53 -5.10 12.48
N PRO A 23 0.12 -6.36 12.25
CA PRO A 23 0.91 -7.30 11.48
C PRO A 23 1.20 -6.73 10.08
N LEU A 24 2.42 -6.95 9.57
CA LEU A 24 2.86 -6.45 8.26
C LEU A 24 1.87 -6.80 7.13
N GLU A 25 1.43 -8.05 7.07
CA GLU A 25 0.49 -8.50 6.05
C GLU A 25 -0.84 -7.74 6.12
N THR A 26 -1.37 -7.51 7.32
CA THR A 26 -2.61 -6.75 7.53
C THR A 26 -2.44 -5.30 7.11
N ALA A 27 -1.31 -4.67 7.43
CA ALA A 27 -1.02 -3.30 7.00
C ALA A 27 -0.99 -3.20 5.46
N ILE A 28 -0.32 -4.13 4.78
CA ILE A 28 -0.29 -4.19 3.31
C ILE A 28 -1.70 -4.35 2.73
N GLN A 29 -2.51 -5.26 3.29
CA GLN A 29 -3.90 -5.45 2.86
C GLN A 29 -4.73 -4.17 2.98
N TYR A 30 -4.60 -3.42 4.08
CA TYR A 30 -5.30 -2.15 4.27
C TYR A 30 -4.81 -1.08 3.29
N ILE A 31 -3.50 -0.94 3.10
CA ILE A 31 -2.92 0.02 2.15
C ILE A 31 -3.46 -0.24 0.74
N LEU A 32 -3.41 -1.49 0.27
CA LEU A 32 -3.89 -1.87 -1.05
C LEU A 32 -5.40 -1.69 -1.18
N GLY A 33 -6.17 -2.10 -0.16
CA GLY A 33 -7.61 -1.91 -0.12
C GLY A 33 -8.03 -0.45 -0.19
N GLN A 34 -7.35 0.43 0.55
CA GLN A 34 -7.60 1.88 0.51
C GLN A 34 -7.14 2.51 -0.81
N PHE A 35 -6.03 2.05 -1.39
CA PHE A 35 -5.57 2.53 -2.69
C PHE A 35 -6.60 2.23 -3.80
N VAL A 36 -7.11 1.00 -3.85
CA VAL A 36 -8.04 0.57 -4.91
C VAL A 36 -9.49 1.01 -4.64
N GLY A 37 -9.92 1.02 -3.38
CA GLY A 37 -11.30 1.27 -3.00
C GLY A 37 -11.71 2.74 -2.99
N ASN A 38 -10.76 3.68 -2.88
CA ASN A 38 -11.06 5.10 -2.80
C ASN A 38 -11.01 5.80 -4.17
N PRO A 39 -11.91 6.78 -4.43
CA PRO A 39 -11.88 7.56 -5.65
C PRO A 39 -10.53 8.27 -5.88
N GLY A 40 -9.98 8.11 -7.08
CA GLY A 40 -8.76 8.78 -7.52
C GLY A 40 -7.47 7.95 -7.40
N GLY A 41 -7.52 6.76 -6.80
CA GLY A 41 -6.41 5.80 -6.86
C GLY A 41 -6.27 5.24 -8.28
N ALA A 42 -5.08 5.38 -8.88
CA ALA A 42 -4.84 4.92 -10.25
C ALA A 42 -3.36 4.62 -10.53
N ILE A 43 -3.12 3.71 -11.48
CA ILE A 43 -1.79 3.46 -12.05
C ILE A 43 -1.84 3.86 -13.52
N TYR A 44 -1.05 4.87 -13.88
CA TYR A 44 -0.92 5.31 -15.28
C TYR A 44 0.36 4.74 -15.87
N ALA A 45 0.24 4.11 -17.03
CA ALA A 45 1.37 3.66 -17.83
C ALA A 45 1.59 4.60 -19.01
N GLY A 46 2.85 4.88 -19.33
CA GLY A 46 3.22 5.65 -20.51
C GLY A 46 4.60 5.31 -21.03
N THR A 47 4.87 5.69 -22.27
CA THR A 47 6.21 5.49 -22.86
C THR A 47 7.19 6.53 -22.32
N TRP A 48 8.35 6.07 -21.86
CA TRP A 48 9.46 6.91 -21.46
C TRP A 48 10.46 7.02 -22.60
N ARG A 49 10.20 7.96 -23.52
CA ARG A 49 10.93 8.11 -24.79
C ARG A 49 12.44 8.31 -24.63
N ARG A 50 12.90 8.99 -23.58
CA ARG A 50 14.33 9.22 -23.32
C ARG A 50 15.09 7.97 -22.87
N ALA A 51 14.44 7.06 -22.16
CA ALA A 51 15.05 5.83 -21.64
C ALA A 51 14.67 4.58 -22.45
N LYS A 52 13.94 4.73 -23.57
CA LYS A 52 13.36 3.63 -24.36
C LYS A 52 12.61 2.59 -23.49
N GLY A 53 11.87 3.06 -22.49
CA GLY A 53 11.19 2.20 -21.51
C GLY A 53 9.73 2.55 -21.30
N MET A 54 9.11 1.88 -20.33
CA MET A 54 7.80 2.24 -19.77
C MET A 54 8.02 3.04 -18.49
N ARG A 55 7.15 4.03 -18.25
CA ARG A 55 7.01 4.69 -16.95
C ARG A 55 5.65 4.33 -16.37
N TYR A 56 5.64 4.09 -15.07
CA TYR A 56 4.44 3.90 -14.29
C TYR A 56 4.36 5.04 -13.28
N VAL A 57 3.20 5.68 -13.19
CA VAL A 57 2.92 6.73 -12.22
C VAL A 57 1.79 6.22 -11.34
N VAL A 58 2.09 6.08 -10.05
CA VAL A 58 1.10 5.71 -9.03
C VAL A 58 0.48 7.00 -8.50
N GLN A 59 -0.80 7.19 -8.74
CA GLN A 59 -1.59 8.28 -8.17
C GLN A 59 -2.32 7.78 -6.94
N TRP A 60 -2.01 8.36 -5.79
CA TRP A 60 -2.73 8.08 -4.55
C TRP A 60 -4.14 8.73 -4.57
N PRO A 61 -5.13 8.11 -3.93
CA PRO A 61 -6.49 8.65 -3.84
C PRO A 61 -6.53 10.07 -3.27
N PHE A 62 -7.49 10.87 -3.74
CA PHE A 62 -7.67 12.27 -3.30
C PHE A 62 -8.20 12.37 -1.87
N LEU A 63 -8.94 11.35 -1.43
CA LEU A 63 -9.45 11.23 -0.08
C LEU A 63 -8.56 10.27 0.69
N SER A 64 -8.15 10.68 1.90
CA SER A 64 -7.53 9.77 2.85
C SER A 64 -8.47 8.58 3.06
N GLY A 65 -7.95 7.37 2.86
CA GLY A 65 -8.67 6.16 3.19
C GLY A 65 -8.84 6.02 4.69
N PHE A 66 -9.99 5.52 5.15
CA PHE A 66 -10.23 5.22 6.55
C PHE A 66 -10.68 3.77 6.69
N VAL A 67 -9.93 3.02 7.50
CA VAL A 67 -10.37 1.71 7.99
C VAL A 67 -10.78 1.89 9.44
N LYS A 68 -12.02 1.51 9.76
CA LYS A 68 -12.55 1.53 11.13
C LYS A 68 -12.82 0.09 11.54
N LEU A 69 -12.13 -0.34 12.57
CA LEU A 69 -12.26 -1.68 13.15
C LEU A 69 -13.08 -1.59 14.44
N LYS A 70 -13.87 -2.62 14.71
CA LYS A 70 -14.45 -2.87 16.02
C LYS A 70 -13.39 -3.50 16.94
N GLU A 71 -13.63 -3.46 18.24
CA GLU A 71 -12.68 -3.94 19.24
C GLU A 71 -12.30 -5.42 19.07
N ASP A 72 -13.27 -6.25 18.65
CA ASP A 72 -13.09 -7.68 18.36
C ASP A 72 -12.30 -7.95 17.07
N GLU A 73 -12.09 -6.93 16.23
CA GLU A 73 -11.34 -7.00 14.98
C GLU A 73 -9.90 -6.48 15.13
N VAL A 74 -9.53 -5.93 16.29
CA VAL A 74 -8.19 -5.39 16.55
C VAL A 74 -7.25 -6.53 16.95
N VAL A 75 -6.42 -6.97 16.00
CA VAL A 75 -5.26 -7.85 16.29
C VAL A 75 -4.08 -6.96 16.68
N ARG A 76 -3.51 -7.17 17.88
CA ARG A 76 -2.31 -6.46 18.35
C ARG A 76 -1.07 -7.32 18.08
N ARG A 77 0.03 -6.70 17.69
CA ARG A 77 1.34 -7.37 17.57
C ARG A 77 1.84 -7.69 19.00
N GLU A 78 2.28 -8.93 19.25
CA GLU A 78 2.91 -9.35 20.53
C GLU A 78 4.36 -8.85 20.63
#